data_AF-A0A413LB67-F1
#
_entry.id   AF-A0A413LB67-F1
#
_cell.length_a   1.000
_cell.length_b   1.000
_cell.length_c   1.000
_cell.angle_alpha   90.00
_cell.angle_beta   90.00
_cell.angle_gamma   90.00
#
_symmetry.space_group_name_H-M   'P 1'
#
loop_
_entity.id
_entity.type
_entity.pdbx_description
1 polymer ?
#
loop_
_entity_poly.entity_id
_entity_poly.type
_entity_poly.pdbx_seq_one_letter_code
_entity_poly.pdbx_strand_id
1 'polypeptide(L)'
;MEPLCIENCTRVKVKGLTIDYKRKPFSSGEIISIQPDYFDVQFTDERIITDEMPLTRMTIWNKEKNRMYPDPIYFPKRELLGNNRVRFHHQIPAGLLGADAGVLHSFHFRPAILIHRSTQTELEGVTIHSQAGMGIVGFDSKDILIKRLAVVPAQGYYILRIRMLPILLVVRGYFVLKGALSKGREMMLRMCMVTIRVLFRHLPIRRNCW
;
A
#
# COMPACT_ATOMS: atom_id res chain seq x y z
N MET A 1 -8.03 -13.91 4.29
CA MET A 1 -7.58 -13.97 5.70
C MET A 1 -6.63 -12.80 5.93
N GLU A 2 -6.84 -12.01 6.98
CA GLU A 2 -5.91 -10.99 7.45
C GLU A 2 -4.66 -11.68 8.02
N PRO A 3 -3.45 -11.15 7.79
CA PRO A 3 -2.25 -11.59 8.51
C PRO A 3 -2.40 -11.54 10.04
N LEU A 4 -3.06 -10.51 10.58
CA LEU A 4 -3.36 -10.40 12.00
C LEU A 4 -4.80 -9.91 12.20
N CYS A 5 -5.55 -10.65 13.03
CA CYS A 5 -6.86 -10.24 13.53
C CYS A 5 -6.82 -10.22 15.06
N ILE A 6 -7.13 -9.07 15.64
CA ILE A 6 -7.32 -8.88 17.09
C ILE A 6 -8.82 -8.63 17.27
N GLU A 7 -9.55 -9.65 17.69
CA GLU A 7 -11.01 -9.61 17.79
C GLU A 7 -11.48 -9.91 19.21
N ASN A 8 -12.40 -9.09 19.74
CA ASN A 8 -12.96 -9.25 21.08
C ASN A 8 -11.91 -9.34 22.20
N CYS A 9 -10.81 -8.58 22.06
CA CYS A 9 -9.66 -8.65 22.97
C CYS A 9 -9.52 -7.40 23.84
N THR A 10 -8.87 -7.56 25.00
CA THR A 10 -8.56 -6.46 25.91
C THR A 10 -7.09 -6.52 26.32
N ARG A 11 -6.38 -5.39 26.27
CA ARG A 11 -4.95 -5.27 26.65
C ARG A 11 -4.00 -6.16 25.84
N VAL A 12 -4.16 -6.15 24.50
CA VAL A 12 -3.27 -6.88 23.60
C VAL A 12 -2.10 -6.00 23.19
N LYS A 13 -0.90 -6.58 23.20
CA LYS A 13 0.30 -5.92 22.69
C LYS A 13 1.00 -6.81 21.66
N VAL A 14 1.24 -6.24 20.48
CA VAL A 14 2.00 -6.87 19.39
C VAL A 14 3.29 -6.10 19.18
N LYS A 15 4.43 -6.80 19.20
CA LYS A 15 5.77 -6.24 19.03
C LYS A 15 6.51 -6.90 17.88
N GLY A 16 7.18 -6.09 17.05
CA GLY A 16 8.15 -6.61 16.06
C GLY A 16 7.55 -7.42 14.92
N LEU A 17 6.28 -7.22 14.59
CA LEU A 17 5.61 -7.92 13.49
C LEU A 17 6.01 -7.33 12.14
N THR A 18 6.51 -8.16 11.22
CA THR A 18 6.70 -7.79 9.82
C THR A 18 5.72 -8.57 8.95
N ILE A 19 4.92 -7.85 8.15
CA ILE A 19 3.97 -8.42 7.20
C ILE A 19 4.53 -8.24 5.79
N ASP A 20 4.75 -9.36 5.12
CA ASP A 20 5.09 -9.41 3.71
C ASP A 20 4.58 -10.69 3.05
N TYR A 21 4.56 -10.70 1.72
CA TYR A 21 4.12 -11.83 0.91
C TYR A 21 5.27 -12.33 0.04
N LYS A 22 5.47 -13.66 0.05
CA LYS A 22 6.40 -14.35 -0.86
C LYS A 22 6.11 -14.00 -2.31
N ARG A 23 4.83 -14.02 -2.69
CA ARG A 23 4.37 -13.54 -3.97
C ARG A 23 3.52 -12.30 -3.74
N LYS A 24 3.96 -11.16 -4.29
CA LYS A 24 3.25 -9.91 -4.08
C LYS A 24 1.82 -9.99 -4.61
N PRO A 25 0.87 -9.26 -4.02
CA PRO A 25 -0.46 -9.09 -4.59
C PRO A 25 -0.44 -8.28 -5.89
N PHE A 26 0.75 -7.97 -6.44
CA PHE A 26 1.04 -7.36 -7.74
C PHE A 26 1.92 -8.19 -8.63
N SER A 27 1.89 -7.79 -9.89
CA SER A 27 3.06 -7.60 -10.73
C SER A 27 3.39 -6.11 -10.92
N SER A 28 4.66 -5.82 -11.12
CA SER A 28 5.20 -4.53 -11.56
C SER A 28 6.04 -4.71 -12.82
N GLY A 29 6.13 -3.67 -13.62
CA GLY A 29 6.84 -3.69 -14.89
C GLY A 29 7.19 -2.30 -15.36
N GLU A 30 8.11 -2.21 -16.30
CA GLU A 30 8.52 -0.94 -16.90
C GLU A 30 7.63 -0.58 -18.08
N ILE A 31 7.25 0.69 -18.20
CA ILE A 31 6.59 1.23 -19.39
C ILE A 31 7.65 1.39 -20.48
N ILE A 32 7.57 0.56 -21.52
CA ILE A 32 8.59 0.46 -22.58
C ILE A 32 8.18 1.15 -23.89
N SER A 33 6.90 1.44 -24.06
CA SER A 33 6.38 2.18 -25.22
C SER A 33 5.13 2.95 -24.85
N ILE A 34 4.95 4.13 -25.42
CA ILE A 34 3.75 4.96 -25.28
C ILE A 34 3.33 5.41 -26.68
N GLN A 35 2.06 5.21 -27.00
CA GLN A 35 1.41 5.59 -28.25
C GLN A 35 0.17 6.45 -27.93
N PRO A 36 -0.47 7.07 -28.94
CA PRO A 36 -1.59 7.97 -28.71
C PRO A 36 -2.81 7.35 -28.01
N ASP A 37 -3.00 6.03 -28.07
CA ASP A 37 -4.18 5.32 -27.55
C ASP A 37 -3.84 4.12 -26.65
N TYR A 38 -2.55 3.76 -26.55
CA TYR A 38 -2.08 2.67 -25.72
C TYR A 38 -0.65 2.88 -25.21
N PHE A 39 -0.26 2.07 -24.23
CA PHE A 39 1.13 1.92 -23.82
C PHE A 39 1.43 0.45 -23.53
N ASP A 40 2.69 0.09 -23.67
CA ASP A 40 3.16 -1.29 -23.45
C ASP A 40 4.01 -1.35 -22.18
N VAL A 41 3.74 -2.36 -21.35
CA VAL A 41 4.47 -2.64 -20.11
C VAL A 41 5.19 -3.97 -20.24
N GLN A 42 6.47 -3.99 -19.88
CA GLN A 42 7.24 -5.21 -19.70
C GLN A 42 7.22 -5.59 -18.23
N PHE A 43 6.46 -6.64 -17.86
CA PHE A 43 6.42 -7.13 -16.49
C PHE A 43 7.63 -7.99 -16.15
N THR A 44 8.01 -8.00 -14.86
CA THR A 44 9.06 -8.87 -14.34
C THR A 44 8.62 -10.34 -14.34
N ASP A 45 9.58 -11.26 -14.38
CA ASP A 45 9.32 -12.70 -14.44
C ASP A 45 8.81 -13.30 -13.11
N GLU A 46 8.63 -12.47 -12.07
CA GLU A 46 8.06 -12.91 -10.78
C GLU A 46 6.66 -13.52 -10.92
N ARG A 47 5.90 -13.02 -11.90
CA ARG A 47 4.58 -13.54 -12.25
C ARG A 47 4.25 -13.21 -13.71
N ILE A 48 3.92 -14.26 -14.46
CA ILE A 48 3.35 -14.15 -15.80
C ILE A 48 1.93 -13.58 -15.72
N ILE A 49 1.65 -12.54 -16.49
CA ILE A 49 0.30 -11.97 -16.64
C ILE A 49 -0.52 -12.83 -17.61
N THR A 50 -1.73 -13.20 -17.18
CA THR A 50 -2.66 -13.99 -17.99
C THR A 50 -4.03 -13.31 -18.11
N ASP A 51 -4.91 -13.78 -18.99
CA ASP A 51 -6.24 -13.19 -19.22
C ASP A 51 -7.27 -13.52 -18.14
N GLU A 52 -7.00 -14.54 -17.32
CA GLU A 52 -7.84 -14.90 -16.17
C GLU A 52 -7.51 -14.06 -14.93
N MET A 53 -6.34 -13.41 -14.90
CA MET A 53 -5.93 -12.62 -13.75
C MET A 53 -6.75 -11.33 -13.64
N PRO A 54 -7.35 -11.03 -12.48
CA PRO A 54 -7.96 -9.73 -12.29
C PRO A 54 -6.86 -8.65 -12.35
N LEU A 55 -7.16 -7.55 -13.04
CA LEU A 55 -6.36 -6.33 -13.03
C LEU A 55 -7.30 -5.21 -12.60
N THR A 56 -7.43 -4.99 -11.30
CA THR A 56 -8.46 -4.09 -10.76
C THR A 56 -8.02 -2.63 -10.78
N ARG A 57 -6.71 -2.40 -10.63
CA ARG A 57 -6.12 -1.06 -10.62
C ARG A 57 -4.65 -1.10 -10.99
N MET A 58 -4.23 -0.13 -11.79
CA MET A 58 -2.83 0.18 -12.06
C MET A 58 -2.45 1.52 -11.45
N THR A 59 -1.25 1.59 -10.89
CA THR A 59 -0.60 2.82 -10.44
C THR A 59 0.78 2.90 -11.05
N ILE A 60 1.22 4.10 -11.40
CA ILE A 60 2.52 4.32 -12.04
C ILE A 60 3.43 5.09 -11.08
N TRP A 61 4.66 4.62 -10.88
CA TRP A 61 5.71 5.33 -10.17
C TRP A 61 6.64 6.00 -11.15
N ASN A 62 6.61 7.33 -11.18
CA ASN A 62 7.55 8.10 -11.97
C ASN A 62 8.91 8.08 -11.25
N LYS A 63 9.86 7.33 -11.84
CA LYS A 63 11.21 7.14 -11.28
C LYS A 63 12.01 8.45 -11.27
N GLU A 64 11.93 9.24 -12.34
CA GLU A 64 12.64 10.52 -12.49
C GLU A 64 12.23 11.53 -11.41
N LYS A 65 10.92 11.72 -11.23
CA LYS A 65 10.35 12.64 -10.22
C LYS A 65 10.25 12.01 -8.83
N ASN A 66 10.62 10.73 -8.70
CA ASN A 66 10.56 9.91 -7.50
C ASN A 66 9.21 10.06 -6.76
N ARG A 67 8.10 9.95 -7.49
CA ARG A 67 6.74 10.12 -6.96
C ARG A 67 5.72 9.29 -7.72
N MET A 68 4.59 9.02 -7.08
CA MET A 68 3.43 8.39 -7.71
C MET A 68 2.81 9.34 -8.75
N TYR A 69 2.45 8.80 -9.91
CA TYR A 69 1.59 9.47 -10.88
C TYR A 69 0.16 9.54 -10.31
N PRO A 70 -0.48 10.72 -10.27
CA PRO A 70 -1.70 10.93 -9.48
C PRO A 70 -2.92 10.18 -10.01
N ASP A 71 -2.97 9.82 -11.30
CA ASP A 71 -4.16 9.22 -11.90
C ASP A 71 -4.01 7.70 -12.01
N PRO A 72 -4.66 6.92 -11.12
CA PRO A 72 -4.69 5.47 -11.25
C PRO A 72 -5.63 5.04 -12.37
N ILE A 73 -5.27 3.96 -13.06
CA ILE A 73 -6.10 3.35 -14.11
C ILE A 73 -6.91 2.22 -13.48
N TYR A 74 -8.23 2.28 -13.51
CA TYR A 74 -9.11 1.23 -12.99
C TYR A 74 -9.49 0.26 -14.10
N PHE A 75 -9.50 -1.03 -13.78
CA PHE A 75 -9.85 -2.11 -14.71
C PHE A 75 -9.19 -1.95 -16.09
N PRO A 76 -7.86 -1.77 -16.17
CA PRO A 76 -7.19 -1.47 -17.43
C PRO A 76 -7.43 -2.58 -18.45
N LYS A 77 -7.98 -2.20 -19.62
CA LYS A 77 -8.13 -3.10 -20.76
C LYS A 77 -6.75 -3.50 -21.26
N ARG A 78 -6.53 -4.81 -21.38
CA ARG A 78 -5.22 -5.38 -21.74
C ARG A 78 -5.26 -6.18 -23.03
N GLU A 79 -4.10 -6.33 -23.64
CA GLU A 79 -3.77 -7.26 -24.71
C GLU A 79 -2.41 -7.90 -24.39
N LEU A 80 -2.33 -9.24 -24.41
CA LEU A 80 -1.10 -9.98 -24.12
C LEU A 80 -0.25 -10.08 -25.41
N LEU A 81 0.97 -9.54 -25.37
CA LEU A 81 1.88 -9.52 -26.53
C LEU A 81 2.93 -10.65 -26.51
N GLY A 82 2.88 -11.54 -25.51
CA GLY A 82 3.90 -12.57 -25.28
C GLY A 82 5.11 -12.05 -24.48
N ASN A 83 5.98 -12.95 -24.02
CA ASN A 83 7.18 -12.62 -23.23
C ASN A 83 6.89 -11.71 -22.02
N ASN A 84 5.74 -11.91 -21.37
CA ASN A 84 5.25 -11.10 -20.25
C ASN A 84 5.13 -9.59 -20.56
N ARG A 85 4.99 -9.25 -21.84
CA ARG A 85 4.67 -7.92 -22.33
C ARG A 85 3.17 -7.78 -22.48
N VAL A 86 2.63 -6.68 -21.99
CA VAL A 86 1.20 -6.41 -22.00
C VAL A 86 0.96 -5.00 -22.49
N ARG A 87 0.06 -4.87 -23.45
CA ARG A 87 -0.46 -3.59 -23.90
C ARG A 87 -1.67 -3.20 -23.07
N PHE A 88 -1.74 -1.93 -22.71
CA PHE A 88 -2.89 -1.34 -22.04
C PHE A 88 -3.47 -0.23 -22.90
N HIS A 89 -4.76 -0.33 -23.24
CA HIS A 89 -5.47 0.66 -24.04
C HIS A 89 -5.91 1.83 -23.15
N HIS A 90 -4.97 2.73 -22.87
CA HIS A 90 -5.21 3.95 -22.14
C HIS A 90 -4.16 5.00 -22.48
N GLN A 91 -4.54 6.27 -22.36
CA GLN A 91 -3.63 7.39 -22.61
C GLN A 91 -2.86 7.72 -21.35
N ILE A 92 -1.55 7.88 -21.49
CA ILE A 92 -0.67 8.35 -20.42
C ILE A 92 0.32 9.40 -20.97
N PRO A 93 0.82 10.33 -20.14
CA PRO A 93 1.80 11.31 -20.59
C PRO A 93 3.10 10.64 -21.07
N ALA A 94 3.67 11.13 -22.18
CA ALA A 94 4.93 10.61 -22.74
C ALA A 94 6.10 10.62 -21.74
N GLY A 95 6.10 11.56 -20.78
CA GLY A 95 7.08 11.62 -19.69
C GLY A 95 6.97 10.50 -18.64
N LEU A 96 6.10 9.50 -18.86
CA LEU A 96 6.05 8.27 -18.06
C LEU A 96 6.79 7.10 -18.73
N LEU A 97 7.43 7.30 -19.88
CA LEU A 97 8.31 6.28 -20.46
C LEU A 97 9.43 5.92 -19.46
N GLY A 98 9.67 4.63 -19.25
CA GLY A 98 10.61 4.12 -18.25
C GLY A 98 10.08 4.11 -16.79
N ALA A 99 8.87 4.62 -16.55
CA ALA A 99 8.24 4.55 -15.23
C ALA A 99 7.82 3.11 -14.87
N ASP A 100 7.65 2.84 -13.57
CA ASP A 100 7.23 1.52 -13.08
C ASP A 100 5.71 1.46 -12.94
N ALA A 101 5.06 0.60 -13.72
CA ALA A 101 3.63 0.34 -13.67
C ALA A 101 3.35 -0.88 -12.78
N GLY A 102 2.60 -0.69 -11.70
CA GLY A 102 2.18 -1.77 -10.81
C GLY A 102 0.69 -2.09 -10.95
N VAL A 103 0.33 -3.35 -11.21
CA VAL A 103 -1.07 -3.77 -11.44
C VAL A 103 -1.59 -4.74 -10.38
N LEU A 104 -2.83 -4.52 -9.92
CA LEU A 104 -3.47 -5.22 -8.79
C LEU A 104 -4.25 -6.46 -9.17
N HIS A 105 -3.90 -7.59 -8.54
CA HIS A 105 -4.47 -8.92 -8.79
C HIS A 105 -5.47 -9.38 -7.73
N SER A 106 -5.97 -8.45 -6.92
CA SER A 106 -6.90 -8.78 -5.86
C SER A 106 -7.81 -7.60 -5.58
N PHE A 107 -9.00 -7.89 -5.09
CA PHE A 107 -9.86 -6.86 -4.52
C PHE A 107 -9.41 -6.48 -3.11
N HIS A 108 -9.87 -5.33 -2.63
CA HIS A 108 -9.53 -4.80 -1.30
C HIS A 108 -10.45 -5.39 -0.23
N PHE A 109 -10.42 -6.71 -0.02
CA PHE A 109 -11.39 -7.34 0.86
C PHE A 109 -10.99 -7.26 2.35
N ARG A 110 -9.69 -7.26 2.67
CA ARG A 110 -9.22 -7.36 4.07
C ARG A 110 -7.96 -6.54 4.38
N PRO A 111 -7.86 -5.96 5.59
CA PRO A 111 -6.66 -5.23 6.01
C PRO A 111 -5.49 -6.17 6.31
N ALA A 112 -4.28 -5.63 6.42
CA ALA A 112 -3.13 -6.38 6.92
C ALA A 112 -3.29 -6.69 8.42
N ILE A 113 -3.82 -5.72 9.18
CA ILE A 113 -4.15 -5.88 10.60
C ILE A 113 -5.58 -5.40 10.82
N LEU A 114 -6.45 -6.28 11.32
CA LEU A 114 -7.78 -5.93 11.79
C LEU A 114 -7.78 -5.87 13.33
N ILE A 115 -8.27 -4.78 13.90
CA ILE A 115 -8.55 -4.61 15.33
C ILE A 115 -10.06 -4.42 15.45
N HIS A 116 -10.78 -5.40 15.99
CA HIS A 116 -12.23 -5.43 16.00
C HIS A 116 -12.78 -5.66 17.40
N ARG A 117 -13.74 -4.85 17.84
CA ARG A 117 -14.37 -4.98 19.17
C ARG A 117 -13.36 -5.15 20.30
N SER A 118 -12.25 -4.42 20.23
CA SER A 118 -11.11 -4.61 21.12
C SER A 118 -10.72 -3.33 21.84
N THR A 119 -10.17 -3.45 23.04
CA THR A 119 -9.81 -2.31 23.89
C THR A 119 -8.36 -2.38 24.34
N GLN A 120 -7.70 -1.22 24.46
CA GLN A 120 -6.30 -1.11 24.92
C GLN A 120 -5.33 -1.95 24.08
N THR A 121 -5.36 -1.76 22.75
CA THR A 121 -4.48 -2.48 21.82
C THR A 121 -3.22 -1.66 21.53
N GLU A 122 -2.05 -2.29 21.66
CA GLU A 122 -0.77 -1.67 21.35
C GLU A 122 -0.05 -2.41 20.21
N LEU A 123 0.28 -1.69 19.14
CA LEU A 123 1.16 -2.16 18.07
C LEU A 123 2.50 -1.42 18.17
N GLU A 124 3.61 -2.13 18.30
CA GLU A 124 4.93 -1.52 18.48
C GLU A 124 5.99 -2.14 17.56
N GLY A 125 6.62 -1.33 16.70
CA GLY A 125 7.64 -1.83 15.77
C GLY A 125 7.08 -2.75 14.69
N VAL A 126 5.91 -2.40 14.15
CA VAL A 126 5.26 -3.15 13.07
C VAL A 126 5.76 -2.66 11.72
N THR A 127 6.08 -3.58 10.80
CA THR A 127 6.45 -3.26 9.42
C THR A 127 5.47 -3.91 8.45
N ILE A 128 4.96 -3.17 7.46
CA ILE A 128 4.13 -3.71 6.37
C ILE A 128 4.81 -3.41 5.04
N HIS A 129 5.29 -4.45 4.38
CA HIS A 129 5.94 -4.37 3.07
C HIS A 129 4.97 -4.47 1.91
N SER A 130 3.83 -5.13 2.11
CA SER A 130 2.81 -5.26 1.09
C SER A 130 1.48 -5.69 1.70
N GLN A 131 0.36 -5.22 1.14
CA GLN A 131 -0.99 -5.68 1.45
C GLN A 131 -1.99 -5.42 0.32
N ALA A 132 -2.78 -6.43 -0.02
CA ALA A 132 -3.95 -6.25 -0.86
C ALA A 132 -5.05 -5.40 -0.15
N GLY A 133 -4.96 -4.08 -0.24
CA GLY A 133 -5.97 -3.16 0.30
C GLY A 133 -5.46 -2.23 1.40
N MET A 134 -6.01 -2.37 2.61
CA MET A 134 -5.77 -1.47 3.75
C MET A 134 -4.65 -1.98 4.64
N GLY A 135 -3.88 -1.08 5.26
CA GLY A 135 -2.78 -1.47 6.16
C GLY A 135 -3.32 -1.98 7.49
N ILE A 136 -3.81 -1.06 8.32
CA ILE A 136 -4.35 -1.36 9.65
C ILE A 136 -5.75 -0.77 9.72
N VAL A 137 -6.72 -1.57 10.16
CA VAL A 137 -8.11 -1.13 10.35
C VAL A 137 -8.51 -1.42 11.78
N GLY A 138 -8.98 -0.40 12.48
CA GLY A 138 -9.67 -0.58 13.74
C GLY A 138 -11.15 -0.28 13.58
N PHE A 139 -12.01 -1.20 13.98
CA PHE A 139 -13.46 -1.08 13.89
C PHE A 139 -14.09 -1.45 15.24
N ASP A 140 -15.04 -0.64 15.70
CA ASP A 140 -15.73 -0.80 16.99
C ASP A 140 -14.78 -1.04 18.17
N SER A 141 -13.61 -0.39 18.13
CA SER A 141 -12.52 -0.61 19.08
C SER A 141 -12.17 0.68 19.83
N LYS A 142 -11.44 0.57 20.94
CA LYS A 142 -11.08 1.69 21.81
C LYS A 142 -9.63 1.63 22.29
N ASP A 143 -9.01 2.80 22.47
CA ASP A 143 -7.68 2.98 23.04
C ASP A 143 -6.61 2.17 22.29
N ILE A 144 -6.35 2.59 21.04
CA ILE A 144 -5.37 1.96 20.16
C ILE A 144 -4.10 2.82 20.10
N LEU A 145 -2.97 2.23 20.47
CA LEU A 145 -1.65 2.86 20.43
C LEU A 145 -0.78 2.19 19.36
N ILE A 146 -0.29 2.96 18.40
CA ILE A 146 0.65 2.48 17.39
C ILE A 146 1.97 3.24 17.53
N LYS A 147 3.07 2.52 17.75
CA LYS A 147 4.43 3.03 17.93
C LYS A 147 5.36 2.42 16.88
N ARG A 148 6.20 3.25 16.24
CA ARG A 148 7.24 2.80 15.30
C ARG A 148 6.67 1.92 14.17
N LEU A 149 5.60 2.39 13.52
CA LEU A 149 5.04 1.74 12.33
C LEU A 149 5.87 2.09 11.09
N ALA A 150 6.32 1.09 10.36
CA ALA A 150 6.94 1.24 9.05
C ALA A 150 6.02 0.69 7.96
N VAL A 151 5.64 1.54 7.01
CA VAL A 151 4.95 1.12 5.80
C VAL A 151 5.88 1.51 4.65
N VAL A 152 6.71 0.55 4.24
CA VAL A 152 7.83 0.72 3.29
C VAL A 152 7.89 -0.45 2.32
N PRO A 153 8.11 -0.26 1.00
CA PRO A 153 8.17 -1.41 0.09
C PRO A 153 9.27 -2.38 0.51
N ALA A 154 9.12 -3.66 0.17
CA ALA A 154 10.24 -4.60 0.25
C ALA A 154 11.38 -4.15 -0.70
N GLN A 155 12.59 -4.61 -0.43
CA GLN A 155 13.73 -4.37 -1.30
C GLN A 155 13.43 -4.83 -2.74
N GLY A 156 13.86 -4.03 -3.73
CA GLY A 156 13.58 -4.29 -5.14
C GLY A 156 12.27 -3.69 -5.66
N TYR A 157 11.40 -3.17 -4.79
CA TYR A 157 10.13 -2.57 -5.20
C TYR A 157 10.10 -1.05 -5.00
N TYR A 158 9.55 -0.33 -5.98
CA TYR A 158 9.30 1.11 -5.87
C TYR A 158 7.97 1.41 -5.17
N ILE A 159 6.98 0.54 -5.35
CA ILE A 159 5.60 0.77 -4.91
C ILE A 159 5.27 -0.13 -3.73
N LEU A 160 4.76 0.47 -2.66
CA LEU A 160 3.96 -0.20 -1.65
C LEU A 160 2.56 -0.39 -2.19
N ARG A 161 2.12 -1.63 -2.25
CA ARG A 161 0.70 -1.88 -2.43
C ARG A 161 0.08 -1.93 -1.06
N ILE A 162 -0.21 -0.74 -0.57
CA ILE A 162 -1.27 -0.39 0.37
C ILE A 162 -1.96 0.75 -0.38
N ARG A 163 -3.29 0.85 -0.39
CA ARG A 163 -3.91 2.13 -0.75
C ARG A 163 -3.17 3.19 0.08
N MET A 164 -2.72 4.27 -0.55
CA MET A 164 -2.17 5.48 0.08
C MET A 164 -2.65 5.59 1.55
N LEU A 165 -1.80 5.17 2.49
CA LEU A 165 -2.09 4.82 3.89
C LEU A 165 -3.51 5.18 4.42
N PRO A 166 -4.59 4.38 4.29
CA PRO A 166 -5.64 4.48 5.27
C PRO A 166 -5.28 3.45 6.35
N ILE A 167 -4.59 3.93 7.38
CA ILE A 167 -5.04 3.52 8.70
C ILE A 167 -6.49 4.02 8.78
N LEU A 168 -7.47 3.16 8.48
CA LEU A 168 -8.88 3.50 8.62
C LEU A 168 -9.29 3.06 10.02
N LEU A 169 -9.43 4.03 10.91
CA LEU A 169 -9.82 3.80 12.28
C LEU A 169 -11.22 4.37 12.51
N VAL A 170 -12.19 3.49 12.69
CA VAL A 170 -13.48 3.78 13.29
C VAL A 170 -13.36 3.35 14.74
N VAL A 171 -12.79 4.23 15.55
CA VAL A 171 -12.42 3.97 16.95
C VAL A 171 -13.24 4.90 17.84
N ARG A 172 -13.78 4.39 18.93
CA ARG A 172 -14.34 5.20 20.02
C ARG A 172 -13.25 5.38 21.08
N GLY A 173 -12.83 6.61 21.39
CA GLY A 173 -11.80 6.88 22.40
C GLY A 173 -10.46 7.34 21.82
N TYR A 174 -9.33 6.99 22.47
CA TYR A 174 -8.03 7.53 22.08
C TYR A 174 -7.36 6.72 20.96
N PHE A 175 -6.82 7.44 19.97
CA PHE A 175 -5.90 6.88 18.99
C PHE A 175 -4.60 7.69 18.99
N VAL A 176 -3.47 7.02 19.12
CA VAL A 176 -2.16 7.67 19.13
C VAL A 176 -1.22 6.95 18.16
N LEU A 177 -0.69 7.72 17.20
CA LEU A 177 0.36 7.28 16.28
C LEU A 177 1.66 7.99 16.62
N LYS A 178 2.71 7.25 17.01
CA LYS A 178 4.02 7.81 17.34
C LYS A 178 5.13 7.19 16.49
N GLY A 179 5.88 8.03 15.78
CA GLY A 179 7.07 7.64 15.02
C GLY A 179 6.79 6.76 13.80
N ALA A 180 5.87 7.16 12.93
CA ALA A 180 5.57 6.43 11.70
C ALA A 180 6.49 6.86 10.54
N LEU A 181 6.86 5.91 9.68
CA LEU A 181 7.65 6.12 8.46
C LEU A 181 6.87 5.63 7.23
N SER A 182 6.82 6.46 6.18
CA SER A 182 6.28 6.13 4.85
C SER A 182 7.14 6.70 3.73
N LYS A 183 7.27 5.98 2.61
CA LYS A 183 7.97 6.46 1.40
C LYS A 183 6.95 7.08 0.42
N GLY A 184 7.15 8.34 0.04
CA GLY A 184 6.18 9.18 -0.69
C GLY A 184 5.56 10.24 0.23
N ARG A 185 5.45 11.50 -0.23
CA ARG A 185 5.16 12.69 0.60
C ARG A 185 3.75 12.77 1.22
N GLU A 186 2.90 11.75 1.11
CA GLU A 186 1.52 11.82 1.61
C GLU A 186 1.16 10.63 2.49
N MET A 187 1.23 10.83 3.80
CA MET A 187 0.58 9.95 4.78
C MET A 187 -0.88 10.41 4.91
N MET A 188 -1.78 9.89 4.08
CA MET A 188 -3.18 10.33 4.06
C MET A 188 -4.05 9.54 5.07
N LEU A 189 -4.06 9.97 6.33
CA LEU A 189 -5.05 9.51 7.32
C LEU A 189 -6.47 9.91 6.88
N ARG A 190 -7.29 8.94 6.44
CA ARG A 190 -8.74 9.13 6.32
C ARG A 190 -9.41 8.73 7.64
N MET A 191 -9.80 9.74 8.43
CA MET A 191 -10.57 9.57 9.67
C MET A 191 -12.06 9.74 9.38
N CYS A 192 -12.90 8.83 9.87
CA CYS A 192 -14.35 9.00 9.91
C CYS A 192 -14.74 9.40 11.35
N MET A 193 -15.50 10.49 11.50
CA MET A 193 -15.76 11.22 12.74
C MET A 193 -16.20 10.35 13.93
N VAL A 194 -15.33 10.21 14.93
CA VAL A 194 -15.63 10.30 16.37
C VAL A 194 -14.36 10.88 17.02
N THR A 195 -14.50 11.81 17.97
CA THR A 195 -13.43 12.65 18.57
C THR A 195 -12.11 11.90 18.85
N ILE A 196 -11.05 12.22 18.11
CA ILE A 196 -9.70 11.65 18.26
C ILE A 196 -8.67 12.78 18.46
N ARG A 197 -7.82 12.65 19.48
CA ARG A 197 -6.63 13.49 19.69
C ARG A 197 -5.44 12.85 18.97
N VAL A 198 -5.11 13.30 17.76
CA VAL A 198 -3.88 12.88 17.06
C VAL A 198 -2.71 13.73 17.57
N LEU A 199 -1.78 13.13 18.30
CA LEU A 199 -0.57 13.82 18.80
C LEU A 199 0.64 13.48 17.93
N PHE A 200 0.93 14.29 16.91
CA PHE A 200 2.18 14.20 16.17
C PHE A 200 3.33 14.77 17.02
N ARG A 201 4.27 13.94 17.46
CA ARG A 201 5.62 14.41 17.83
C ARG A 201 6.55 14.06 16.68
N HIS A 202 6.95 15.08 15.91
CA HIS A 202 8.03 14.93 14.93
C HIS A 202 9.31 14.58 15.68
N LEU A 203 9.91 13.43 15.34
CA LEU A 203 11.32 13.18 15.63
C LEU A 203 12.11 13.72 14.43
N PRO A 204 13.17 14.51 14.64
CA PRO A 204 13.98 15.02 13.54
C PRO A 204 14.57 13.85 12.74
N ILE A 205 14.38 13.90 11.42
CA ILE A 205 15.05 13.01 10.48
C ILE A 205 16.55 13.29 10.60
N ARG A 206 17.31 12.38 11.22
CA ARG A 206 18.77 12.38 11.07
C ARG A 206 19.07 11.96 9.63
N ARG A 207 19.47 12.93 8.80
CA ARG A 207 20.24 12.67 7.59
C ARG A 207 21.59 12.10 8.05
N ASN A 208 21.76 10.79 7.97
CA ASN A 208 23.11 10.24 7.97
C ASN A 208 23.56 10.22 6.53
N CYS A 209 24.43 11.18 6.18
CA CYS A 209 25.38 11.05 5.09
C CYS A 209 26.33 9.92 5.44
N TRP A 210 26.43 8.89 4.59
CA TRP A 210 27.65 8.18 4.20
C TRP A 210 27.35 7.50 2.87
#